data_AF-A0A838CQU1-F1
#
_entry.id   AF-A0A838CQU1-F1
#
_cell.length_a   1.000
_cell.length_b   1.000
_cell.length_c   1.000
_cell.angle_alpha   90.00
_cell.angle_beta   90.00
_cell.angle_gamma   90.00
#
_symmetry.space_group_name_H-M   'P 1'
#
loop_
_entity.id
_entity.type
_entity.pdbx_description
1 polymer ?
#
loop_
_entity_poly.entity_id
_entity_poly.type
_entity_poly.pdbx_seq_one_letter_code
_entity_poly.pdbx_strand_id
1 'polypeptide(L)'
;MSLLRNKWMTLMINVLIVTLMFTVVAPVYDLFHYINSLFYIAYAYLFIGILLWVIRGGFFDAITYSFRRFHNRVSKQKDYMDDWHKKPLPSQTVEKSWLGFFIFNGGMLMVGLLALLAVYYNY
;
A
#
# COMPACT_ATOMS: atom_id res chain seq x y z
N MET A 1 19.47 1.20 -5.83
CA MET A 1 18.38 1.45 -4.85
C MET A 1 18.83 2.39 -3.72
N SER A 2 19.32 3.60 -4.01
CA SER A 2 19.69 4.58 -2.95
C SER A 2 18.57 5.58 -2.64
N LEU A 3 17.67 5.84 -3.60
CA LEU A 3 16.58 6.81 -3.44
C LEU A 3 15.56 6.40 -2.37
N LEU A 4 15.26 5.10 -2.25
CA LEU A 4 14.36 4.53 -1.24
C LEU A 4 14.92 4.58 0.19
N ARG A 5 16.21 4.91 0.37
CA ARG A 5 16.82 5.01 1.70
C ARG A 5 16.38 6.26 2.44
N ASN A 6 16.12 7.37 1.73
CA ASN A 6 15.71 8.63 2.33
C ASN A 6 14.19 8.84 2.17
N LYS A 7 13.44 8.50 3.23
CA LYS A 7 11.97 8.60 3.28
C LYS A 7 11.45 10.01 2.97
N TRP A 8 12.21 11.06 3.30
CA TRP A 8 11.84 12.44 3.03
C TRP A 8 11.99 12.82 1.56
N MET A 9 13.01 12.27 0.89
CA MET A 9 13.20 12.49 -0.54
C MET A 9 12.09 11.79 -1.35
N THR A 10 11.67 10.59 -0.95
CA THR A 10 10.54 9.92 -1.60
C THR A 10 9.24 10.70 -1.42
N LEU A 11 9.05 11.32 -0.25
CA LEU A 11 7.91 12.20 0.00
C LEU A 11 7.95 13.45 -0.90
N MET A 12 9.10 14.11 -1.04
CA MET A 12 9.25 15.25 -1.95
C MET A 12 8.94 14.88 -3.40
N ILE A 13 9.39 13.71 -3.85
CA ILE A 13 9.07 13.19 -5.18
C ILE A 13 7.55 12.99 -5.32
N ASN A 14 6.88 12.43 -4.31
CA ASN A 14 5.43 12.26 -4.33
C ASN A 14 4.67 13.59 -4.37
N VAL A 15 5.11 14.60 -3.61
CA VAL A 15 4.52 15.95 -3.69
C VAL A 15 4.72 16.55 -5.08
N LEU A 16 5.90 16.37 -5.68
CA LEU A 16 6.17 16.83 -7.05
C LEU A 16 5.26 16.12 -8.06
N ILE A 17 5.05 14.80 -7.92
CA ILE A 17 4.12 14.04 -8.77
C ILE A 17 2.68 14.56 -8.62
N VAL A 18 2.21 14.81 -7.39
CA VAL A 18 0.88 15.39 -7.14
C VAL A 18 0.75 16.74 -7.84
N THR A 19 1.75 17.61 -7.70
CA THR A 19 1.75 18.93 -8.33
C THR A 19 1.75 18.83 -9.86
N LEU A 20 2.56 17.93 -10.45
CA LEU A 20 2.54 17.69 -11.90
C LEU A 20 1.18 17.17 -12.38
N MET A 21 0.61 16.20 -11.66
CA MET A 21 -0.70 15.64 -11.98
C MET A 21 -1.78 16.74 -11.92
N PHE A 22 -1.75 17.58 -10.89
CA PHE A 22 -2.62 18.75 -10.79
C PHE A 22 -2.46 19.67 -11.99
N THR A 23 -1.23 20.02 -12.39
CA THR A 23 -1.03 20.94 -13.53
C THR A 23 -1.50 20.39 -14.88
N VAL A 24 -1.54 19.06 -15.06
CA VAL A 24 -1.91 18.44 -16.33
C VAL A 24 -3.40 18.11 -16.39
N VAL A 25 -4.00 17.72 -15.27
CA VAL A 25 -5.37 17.16 -15.22
C VAL A 25 -6.40 18.16 -14.71
N ALA A 26 -6.00 19.16 -13.91
CA ALA A 26 -6.97 20.05 -13.30
C ALA A 26 -7.68 20.93 -14.35
N PRO A 27 -9.03 20.94 -14.37
CA PRO A 27 -9.79 21.83 -15.27
C PRO A 27 -9.65 23.30 -14.85
N VAL A 28 -9.46 23.55 -13.55
CA VAL A 28 -9.27 24.89 -12.97
C VAL A 28 -8.16 24.81 -11.93
N TYR A 29 -7.30 25.83 -11.92
CA TYR A 29 -6.18 25.93 -10.96
C TYR A 29 -6.65 26.56 -9.64
N ASP A 30 -7.41 25.80 -8.86
CA ASP A 30 -7.83 26.17 -7.51
C ASP A 30 -7.35 25.16 -6.45
N LEU A 31 -7.54 25.51 -5.19
CA LEU A 31 -7.17 24.66 -4.06
C LEU A 31 -7.97 23.36 -4.02
N PHE A 32 -9.23 23.37 -4.46
CA PHE A 32 -10.11 22.20 -4.46
C PHE A 32 -9.59 21.10 -5.40
N HIS A 33 -9.19 21.46 -6.62
CA HIS A 33 -8.64 20.52 -7.58
C HIS A 33 -7.26 20.00 -7.14
N TYR A 34 -6.46 20.82 -6.46
CA TYR A 34 -5.20 20.37 -5.87
C TYR A 34 -5.43 19.32 -4.77
N ILE A 35 -6.38 19.57 -3.87
CA ILE A 35 -6.83 18.61 -2.83
C ILE A 35 -7.28 17.30 -3.47
N ASN A 36 -8.03 17.35 -4.57
CA ASN A 36 -8.46 16.14 -5.30
C ASN A 36 -7.27 15.36 -5.89
N SER A 37 -6.31 16.03 -6.53
CA SER A 37 -5.09 15.37 -7.03
C SER A 37 -4.29 14.72 -5.90
N LEU A 38 -4.15 15.40 -4.76
CA LEU A 38 -3.49 14.86 -3.58
C LEU A 38 -4.24 13.64 -3.02
N PHE A 39 -5.57 13.71 -2.96
CA PHE A 39 -6.43 12.62 -2.50
C PHE A 39 -6.23 11.35 -3.32
N TYR A 40 -6.24 11.42 -4.65
CA TYR A 40 -6.07 10.23 -5.48
C TYR A 40 -4.72 9.53 -5.25
N ILE A 41 -3.64 10.29 -5.11
CA ILE A 41 -2.30 9.74 -4.86
C ILE A 41 -2.22 9.18 -3.43
N ALA A 42 -2.69 9.93 -2.42
CA ALA A 42 -2.72 9.47 -1.03
C ALA A 42 -3.53 8.19 -0.88
N TYR A 43 -4.71 8.13 -1.52
CA TYR A 43 -5.58 6.96 -1.53
C TYR A 43 -4.89 5.75 -2.15
N ALA A 44 -4.22 5.89 -3.30
CA ALA A 44 -3.50 4.78 -3.93
C ALA A 44 -2.41 4.20 -3.01
N TYR A 45 -1.63 5.08 -2.36
CA TYR A 45 -0.61 4.66 -1.40
C TYR A 45 -1.19 3.96 -0.18
N LEU A 46 -2.25 4.51 0.42
CA LEU A 46 -2.91 3.92 1.58
C LEU A 46 -3.60 2.61 1.24
N PHE A 47 -4.27 2.52 0.10
CA PHE A 47 -4.94 1.31 -0.36
C PHE A 47 -3.94 0.16 -0.51
N ILE A 48 -2.82 0.39 -1.22
CA ILE A 48 -1.76 -0.60 -1.35
C ILE A 48 -1.13 -0.90 0.02
N GLY A 49 -0.86 0.12 0.83
CA GLY A 49 -0.28 -0.03 2.17
C GLY A 49 -1.13 -0.92 3.07
N ILE A 50 -2.44 -0.70 3.11
CA ILE A 50 -3.39 -1.49 3.89
C ILE A 50 -3.50 -2.91 3.34
N LEU A 51 -3.55 -3.10 2.02
CA LEU A 51 -3.53 -4.44 1.42
C LEU A 51 -2.28 -5.23 1.82
N LEU A 52 -1.10 -4.61 1.69
CA LEU A 52 0.16 -5.23 2.11
C LEU A 52 0.18 -5.50 3.62
N TRP A 53 -0.45 -4.63 4.43
CA TRP A 53 -0.57 -4.82 5.86
C TRP A 53 -1.40 -6.06 6.20
N VAL A 54 -2.54 -6.26 5.52
CA VAL A 54 -3.40 -7.46 5.70
C VAL A 54 -2.68 -8.73 5.23
N ILE A 55 -1.99 -8.69 4.08
CA ILE A 55 -1.21 -9.82 3.55
C ILE A 55 -0.11 -10.21 4.53
N ARG A 56 0.67 -9.24 4.99
CA ARG A 56 1.76 -9.46 5.94
C ARG A 56 1.26 -9.83 7.33
N GLY A 57 0.06 -9.39 7.71
CA GLY A 57 -0.56 -9.67 9.01
C GLY A 57 -0.94 -11.15 9.22
N GLY A 58 -0.75 -12.02 8.23
CA GLY A 58 -1.00 -13.45 8.36
C GLY A 58 -2.48 -13.84 8.17
N PHE A 59 -3.34 -12.89 7.79
CA PHE A 59 -4.75 -13.18 7.45
C PHE A 59 -4.83 -14.24 6.34
N PHE A 60 -4.08 -14.02 5.25
CA PHE A 60 -4.02 -14.96 4.13
C PHE A 60 -3.22 -16.23 4.47
N ASP A 61 -2.35 -16.21 5.48
CA ASP A 61 -1.63 -17.40 5.92
C ASP A 61 -2.60 -18.39 6.58
N ALA A 62 -3.52 -17.91 7.43
CA ALA A 62 -4.53 -18.74 8.07
C ALA A 62 -5.45 -19.41 7.02
N ILE A 63 -5.86 -18.65 6.00
CA ILE A 63 -6.63 -19.17 4.86
C ILE A 63 -5.82 -20.24 4.12
N THR A 64 -4.59 -19.89 3.72
CA THR A 64 -3.69 -20.80 2.98
C THR A 64 -3.43 -22.09 3.73
N TYR A 65 -3.16 -22.00 5.03
CA TYR A 65 -2.95 -23.15 5.90
C TYR A 65 -4.21 -24.05 5.96
N SER A 66 -5.39 -23.44 6.09
CA SER A 66 -6.66 -24.17 6.16
C SER A 66 -6.94 -24.94 4.87
N PHE A 67 -6.75 -24.31 3.70
CA PHE A 67 -6.90 -24.97 2.40
C PHE A 67 -5.85 -26.06 2.18
N ARG A 68 -4.57 -25.82 2.50
CA ARG A 68 -3.50 -26.83 2.40
C ARG A 68 -3.83 -28.05 3.29
N ARG A 69 -4.28 -27.82 4.52
CA ARG A 69 -4.69 -28.89 5.45
C ARG A 69 -5.92 -29.66 4.97
N PHE A 70 -6.93 -28.96 4.44
CA PHE A 70 -8.13 -29.59 3.91
C PHE A 70 -7.80 -30.46 2.69
N HIS A 71 -7.06 -29.93 1.73
CA HIS A 71 -6.64 -30.66 0.54
C HIS A 71 -5.82 -31.92 0.90
N ASN A 72 -4.92 -31.82 1.88
CA ASN A 72 -4.16 -32.98 2.38
C ASN A 72 -5.06 -34.09 2.94
N ARG A 73 -6.13 -33.74 3.66
CA ARG A 73 -7.05 -34.73 4.23
C ARG A 73 -7.95 -35.41 3.19
N VAL A 74 -8.25 -34.72 2.10
CA VAL A 74 -9.18 -35.19 1.06
C VAL A 74 -8.46 -35.86 -0.12
N SER A 75 -7.20 -35.51 -0.37
CA SER A 75 -6.39 -36.10 -1.45
C SER A 75 -6.00 -37.55 -1.13
N LYS A 76 -6.19 -38.45 -2.10
CA LYS A 76 -5.69 -39.84 -2.05
C LYS A 76 -4.18 -39.93 -2.35
N GLN A 77 -3.55 -38.85 -2.81
CA GLN A 77 -2.15 -38.77 -3.21
C GLN A 77 -1.33 -38.10 -2.08
N LYS A 78 -0.89 -38.89 -1.10
CA LYS A 78 -0.10 -38.41 0.06
C LYS A 78 1.32 -37.98 -0.31
N ASP A 79 1.87 -38.48 -1.42
CA ASP A 79 3.31 -38.39 -1.75
C ASP A 79 3.73 -37.02 -2.30
N TYR A 80 2.82 -36.23 -2.86
CA TYR A 80 3.10 -34.87 -3.36
C TYR A 80 3.08 -33.79 -2.27
N MET A 81 2.96 -34.18 -0.99
CA MET A 81 2.67 -33.27 0.13
C MET A 81 3.85 -32.96 1.05
N ASP A 82 4.99 -33.64 0.98
CA ASP A 82 6.11 -33.30 1.87
C ASP A 82 6.74 -31.92 1.57
N ASP A 83 6.46 -31.34 0.40
CA ASP A 83 7.01 -30.05 -0.02
C ASP A 83 6.10 -28.83 0.22
N TRP A 84 4.82 -28.99 0.65
CA TRP A 84 3.95 -27.82 0.86
C TRP A 84 4.37 -26.96 2.06
N HIS A 85 5.05 -27.55 3.04
CA HIS A 85 5.66 -26.84 4.18
C HIS A 85 6.81 -25.92 3.75
N LYS A 86 7.48 -26.23 2.63
CA LYS A 86 8.60 -25.44 2.09
C LYS A 86 8.12 -24.25 1.26
N LYS A 87 6.84 -24.21 0.85
CA LYS A 87 6.29 -23.10 0.06
C LYS A 87 6.05 -21.88 0.95
N PRO A 88 6.62 -20.71 0.61
CA PRO A 88 6.48 -19.51 1.41
C PRO A 88 5.00 -19.17 1.61
N LEU A 89 4.70 -18.65 2.80
CA LEU A 89 3.37 -18.15 3.13
C LEU A 89 3.16 -16.76 2.49
N PRO A 90 1.92 -16.37 2.17
CA PRO A 90 1.62 -15.02 1.66
C PRO A 90 2.22 -13.88 2.50
N SER A 91 2.31 -14.03 3.82
CA SER A 91 2.97 -13.01 4.67
C SER A 91 4.48 -12.88 4.43
N GLN A 92 5.13 -13.95 3.97
CA GLN A 92 6.56 -14.03 3.72
C GLN A 92 6.95 -13.54 2.32
N THR A 93 5.97 -13.44 1.40
CA THR A 93 6.22 -12.92 0.05
C THR A 93 6.31 -11.39 0.01
N VAL A 94 5.84 -10.70 1.04
CA VAL A 94 5.87 -9.22 1.13
C VAL A 94 7.03 -8.76 2.01
N GLU A 95 7.96 -7.98 1.46
CA GLU A 95 9.05 -7.41 2.25
C GLU A 95 8.58 -6.28 3.20
N LYS A 96 9.29 -6.09 4.31
CA LYS A 96 8.95 -5.09 5.34
C LYS A 96 9.17 -3.66 4.84
N SER A 97 10.19 -3.50 4.00
CA SER A 97 10.56 -2.28 3.30
C SER A 97 9.40 -1.70 2.50
N TRP A 98 8.75 -2.53 1.67
CA TRP A 98 7.62 -2.15 0.83
C TRP A 98 6.42 -1.70 1.66
N LEU A 99 6.03 -2.48 2.67
CA LEU A 99 4.93 -2.10 3.57
C LEU A 99 5.20 -0.74 4.23
N GLY A 100 6.39 -0.58 4.81
CA GLY A 100 6.79 0.67 5.47
C GLY A 100 6.82 1.85 4.51
N PHE A 101 7.26 1.64 3.27
CA PHE A 101 7.27 2.66 2.23
C PHE A 101 5.85 3.15 1.88
N PHE A 102 4.91 2.23 1.63
CA PHE A 102 3.54 2.59 1.26
C PHE A 102 2.78 3.27 2.41
N ILE A 103 2.86 2.71 3.63
CA ILE A 103 2.18 3.27 4.80
C ILE A 103 2.76 4.64 5.18
N PHE A 104 4.09 4.83 5.12
CA PHE A 104 4.70 6.11 5.46
C PHE A 104 4.34 7.20 4.44
N ASN A 105 4.48 6.94 3.13
CA ASN A 105 4.13 7.93 2.11
C ASN A 105 2.64 8.22 2.11
N GLY A 106 1.78 7.19 2.18
CA GLY A 106 0.33 7.37 2.25
C GLY A 106 -0.10 8.14 3.50
N GLY A 107 0.45 7.81 4.68
CA GLY A 107 0.15 8.49 5.93
C GLY A 107 0.56 9.97 5.93
N MET A 108 1.75 10.29 5.42
CA MET A 108 2.20 11.68 5.33
C MET A 108 1.37 12.50 4.33
N LEU A 109 1.04 11.93 3.17
CA LEU A 109 0.17 12.59 2.20
C LEU A 109 -1.25 12.79 2.76
N MET A 110 -1.75 11.83 3.57
CA MET A 110 -3.03 11.95 4.26
C MET A 110 -3.02 13.08 5.30
N VAL A 111 -1.95 13.22 6.08
CA VAL A 111 -1.80 14.36 7.00
C VAL A 111 -1.79 15.69 6.24
N GLY A 112 -1.07 15.76 5.12
CA GLY A 112 -1.09 16.93 4.23
C GLY A 112 -2.48 17.22 3.66
N LEU A 113 -3.22 16.19 3.25
CA LEU A 113 -4.60 16.31 2.76
C LEU A 113 -5.53 16.86 3.83
N LEU A 114 -5.47 16.32 5.06
CA LEU A 114 -6.29 16.79 6.18
C LEU A 114 -5.97 18.24 6.54
N ALA A 115 -4.69 18.62 6.51
CA ALA A 115 -4.27 20.00 6.74
C ALA A 115 -4.82 20.95 5.67
N LEU A 116 -4.74 20.57 4.38
CA LEU A 116 -5.29 21.38 3.29
C LEU A 116 -6.81 21.46 3.32
N LEU A 117 -7.50 20.38 3.67
CA LEU A 117 -8.96 20.38 3.88
C LEU A 117 -9.34 21.31 5.04
N ALA A 118 -8.60 21.27 6.14
CA ALA A 118 -8.81 22.18 7.26
C ALA A 118 -8.65 23.64 6.81
N VAL A 119 -7.62 23.96 6.01
CA VAL A 119 -7.46 25.31 5.45
C VAL A 119 -8.61 25.67 4.51
N TYR A 120 -9.01 24.77 3.62
CA TYR A 120 -10.07 25.00 2.63
C TYR A 120 -11.45 25.25 3.24
N TYR A 121 -11.77 24.65 4.38
CA TYR A 121 -13.07 24.85 5.04
C TYR A 121 -13.10 25.99 6.07
N ASN A 122 -11.93 26.47 6.50
CA ASN A 122 -11.83 27.60 7.44
C ASN A 122 -11.72 28.96 6.73
N TYR A 123 -11.56 28.97 5.40
CA TYR A 123 -11.56 30.15 4.53
C TYR A 123 -12.74 30.09 3.56
#